data_AF-A0A2G7FXB7-F1
#
_entry.id   AF-A0A2G7FXB7-F1
#
_cell.length_a   1.000
_cell.length_b   1.000
_cell.length_c   1.000
_cell.angle_alpha   90.00
_cell.angle_beta   90.00
_cell.angle_gamma   90.00
#
_symmetry.space_group_name_H-M   'P 1'
#
loop_
_entity.id
_entity.type
_entity.pdbx_description
1 polymer ?
#
loop_
_entity_poly.entity_id
_entity_poly.type
_entity_poly.pdbx_seq_one_letter_code
_entity_poly.pdbx_strand_id
1 'polypeptide(L)'
;MESDPLLPPYSSIPGYERERRPYRQRHGRGVNTTPPIPPIQCLSALFFAGAVIASTYWAYKSYTAPERTPLEPAPLLPYFASLSLTLSFCSWIGYLVSILHDRDDIPLFQRKLVIWISVIGKVVLGFAHAAIWFEYKRFFPGTKQPNWIIMFLAMQAWWDFLLLIGVIEQNRLVRNVCEHPSLAQATAIRNKCIIAMRTRNSAKEIAPQSRRAFKAAVVAQSLQSLPASLPSSTSAESVGFFFRYYVLDDIHNIPIYLSASQMEVLAATNPSVMQSLVAVGLAGLSNIKKSTELMTKATGEYTQALHLINCALKDETHCKSDATLAATMLLGMFEVLTCNTPSSLQSWAQHVRGAAALIEMRGAEQIKWIVGMRMFTHLRVQIIASCLHWRLSVPASIVHWSLQAMAERSTADAKADELVDLVAHVARLLSQARMNLASNTVSSAATIDRYLLQWKHSLPPRWIYQTVRGPVGNRSPSHLKFYYTQVYHVYPDLWACNIWNFYRSARILLNQLILNTAEISYQAEHAQIRETVAQLATEIAESIPFALRLVDNTATEAPSLDHCLGGFTILWPLHVAANTGPLGSTLREWVVERLETIGNDMGIGQAQFMARTIRNTSSRIP
;
A
#
# COMPACT_ATOMS: atom_id res chain seq x y z
N MET A 1 11.23 47.50 29.67
CA MET A 1 10.66 46.22 30.11
C MET A 1 10.66 45.33 28.89
N GLU A 2 11.72 44.53 28.78
CA GLU A 2 11.98 43.62 27.68
C GLU A 2 11.00 42.44 27.70
N SER A 3 10.51 42.09 26.53
CA SER A 3 9.70 40.91 26.26
C SER A 3 10.30 40.23 25.02
N ASP A 4 11.38 39.46 25.23
CA ASP A 4 11.92 38.53 24.24
C ASP A 4 11.57 37.09 24.65
N PRO A 5 10.98 36.29 23.74
CA PRO A 5 10.96 34.85 23.87
C PRO A 5 12.33 34.28 23.45
N LEU A 6 12.99 33.63 24.40
CA LEU A 6 14.15 32.76 24.17
C LEU A 6 13.71 31.57 23.28
N LEU A 7 14.06 31.61 21.98
CA LEU A 7 14.51 30.50 21.12
C LEU A 7 14.58 30.99 19.65
N PRO A 8 15.70 30.82 18.94
CA PRO A 8 15.91 31.43 17.62
C PRO A 8 15.20 30.68 16.48
N PRO A 9 14.75 31.39 15.43
CA PRO A 9 14.26 30.81 14.19
C PRO A 9 15.41 30.19 13.37
N TYR A 10 15.22 28.96 12.88
CA TYR A 10 16.12 28.33 11.90
C TYR A 10 15.93 28.94 10.51
N SER A 11 16.44 30.15 10.31
CA SER A 11 16.63 30.75 8.99
C SER A 11 17.65 31.90 9.03
N SER A 12 18.91 31.59 9.34
CA SER A 12 20.05 32.47 9.01
C SER A 12 21.38 31.77 9.31
N ILE A 13 22.06 31.28 8.28
CA ILE A 13 23.51 31.10 8.31
C ILE A 13 24.11 32.27 7.51
N PRO A 14 24.95 33.13 8.10
CA PRO A 14 25.60 34.21 7.37
C PRO A 14 26.70 33.64 6.47
N GLY A 15 26.83 34.23 5.28
CA GLY A 15 27.91 33.95 4.35
C GLY A 15 29.27 34.27 4.94
N TYR A 16 30.23 33.38 4.70
CA TYR A 16 31.64 33.71 4.75
C TYR A 16 32.16 33.78 3.32
N GLU A 17 32.47 35.00 2.89
CA GLU A 17 33.26 35.28 1.69
C GLU A 17 34.66 34.70 1.86
N ARG A 18 35.15 33.96 0.86
CA ARG A 18 36.58 33.74 0.65
C ARG A 18 36.92 33.89 -0.83
N GLU A 19 37.46 35.07 -1.10
CA GLU A 19 38.48 35.42 -2.09
C GLU A 19 38.50 34.70 -3.45
N ARG A 20 38.15 35.48 -4.47
CA ARG A 20 38.47 35.24 -5.88
C ARG A 20 39.99 35.32 -6.11
N ARG A 21 40.58 34.26 -6.68
CA ARG A 21 41.71 34.39 -7.62
C ARG A 21 41.51 33.48 -8.85
N PRO A 22 41.98 33.92 -10.03
CA PRO A 22 41.53 33.39 -11.31
C PRO A 22 42.35 32.17 -11.72
N TYR A 23 41.70 31.16 -12.30
CA TYR A 23 42.40 30.09 -13.02
C TYR A 23 41.92 29.99 -14.47
N ARG A 24 42.92 29.84 -15.33
CA ARG A 24 42.92 30.00 -16.80
C ARG A 24 41.90 29.14 -17.54
N GLN A 25 41.30 29.75 -18.55
CA GLN A 25 40.73 29.11 -19.73
C GLN A 25 41.73 28.14 -20.38
N ARG A 26 41.28 26.91 -20.64
CA ARG A 26 41.71 26.13 -21.81
C ARG A 26 40.51 25.40 -22.39
N HIS A 27 40.29 25.62 -23.68
CA HIS A 27 39.17 25.14 -24.48
C HIS A 27 39.03 23.61 -24.52
N GLY A 28 37.77 23.15 -24.54
CA GLY A 28 37.36 21.83 -25.04
C GLY A 28 35.86 21.82 -25.29
N ARG A 29 35.43 21.93 -26.56
CA ARG A 29 34.04 21.78 -27.01
C ARG A 29 33.51 20.37 -26.67
N GLY A 30 32.30 20.29 -26.16
CA GLY A 30 31.53 19.03 -26.03
C GLY A 30 30.03 19.33 -26.01
N VAL A 31 29.34 18.85 -27.03
CA VAL A 31 27.96 19.15 -27.42
C VAL A 31 26.94 18.31 -26.62
N ASN A 32 25.76 18.88 -26.38
CA ASN A 32 24.55 18.21 -25.86
C ASN A 32 24.22 16.92 -26.64
N THR A 33 24.03 15.80 -25.94
CA THR A 33 23.34 14.62 -26.50
C THR A 33 22.39 13.98 -25.48
N THR A 34 21.12 13.92 -25.86
CA THR A 34 20.15 12.94 -25.39
C THR A 34 20.61 11.52 -25.79
N PRO A 35 20.38 10.47 -24.98
CA PRO A 35 20.69 9.12 -25.40
C PRO A 35 19.68 8.65 -26.47
N PRO A 36 20.13 8.01 -27.56
CA PRO A 36 19.23 7.50 -28.58
C PRO A 36 18.61 6.17 -28.14
N ILE A 37 17.36 5.93 -28.56
CA ILE A 37 16.73 4.60 -28.53
C ILE A 37 17.62 3.66 -29.38
N PRO A 38 17.93 2.43 -28.94
CA PRO A 38 18.82 1.55 -29.70
C PRO A 38 18.22 1.23 -31.07
N PRO A 39 18.97 1.39 -32.18
CA PRO A 39 18.47 1.15 -33.54
C PRO A 39 17.97 -0.29 -33.76
N ILE A 40 18.42 -1.23 -32.92
CA ILE A 40 18.04 -2.64 -32.93
C ILE A 40 16.55 -2.85 -32.63
N GLN A 41 15.97 -2.07 -31.72
CA GLN A 41 14.56 -2.24 -31.35
C GLN A 41 13.62 -1.75 -32.46
N CYS A 42 13.95 -0.63 -33.11
CA CYS A 42 13.18 -0.10 -34.23
C CYS A 42 13.30 -0.98 -35.49
N LEU A 43 14.50 -1.51 -35.77
CA LEU A 43 14.72 -2.49 -36.84
C LEU A 43 14.01 -3.82 -36.58
N SER A 44 14.00 -4.31 -35.34
CA SER A 44 13.32 -5.57 -34.99
C SER A 44 11.80 -5.48 -35.16
N ALA A 45 11.19 -4.34 -34.85
CA ALA A 45 9.76 -4.12 -35.03
C ALA A 45 9.36 -4.05 -36.52
N LEU A 46 10.18 -3.41 -37.35
CA LEU A 46 9.97 -3.33 -38.81
C LEU A 46 10.17 -4.70 -39.50
N PHE A 47 11.18 -5.47 -39.10
CA PHE A 47 11.39 -6.83 -39.59
C PHE A 47 10.28 -7.78 -39.13
N PHE A 48 9.79 -7.63 -37.90
CA PHE A 48 8.67 -8.41 -37.38
C PHE A 48 7.36 -8.11 -38.14
N ALA A 49 7.04 -6.83 -38.36
CA ALA A 49 5.86 -6.44 -39.13
C ALA A 49 5.93 -6.91 -40.60
N GLY A 50 7.10 -6.78 -41.25
CA GLY A 50 7.32 -7.29 -42.60
C GLY A 50 7.22 -8.82 -42.70
N ALA A 51 7.75 -9.54 -41.72
CA ALA A 51 7.67 -11.00 -41.66
C ALA A 51 6.24 -11.50 -41.41
N VAL A 52 5.45 -10.80 -40.59
CA VAL A 52 4.03 -11.13 -40.35
C VAL A 52 3.20 -10.89 -41.61
N ILE A 53 3.41 -9.79 -42.33
CA ILE A 53 2.67 -9.50 -43.57
C ILE A 53 3.04 -10.50 -44.67
N ALA A 54 4.33 -10.82 -44.84
CA ALA A 54 4.80 -11.77 -45.84
C ALA A 54 4.36 -13.22 -45.54
N SER A 55 4.40 -13.64 -44.27
CA SER A 55 3.94 -14.98 -43.86
C SER A 55 2.42 -15.12 -43.95
N THR A 56 1.66 -14.07 -43.65
CA THR A 56 0.19 -14.07 -43.81
C THR A 56 -0.20 -14.10 -45.30
N TYR A 57 0.49 -13.34 -46.15
CA TYR A 57 0.29 -13.38 -47.61
C TYR A 57 0.67 -14.75 -48.21
N TRP A 58 1.74 -15.38 -47.72
CA TRP A 58 2.19 -16.68 -48.20
C TRP A 58 1.28 -17.82 -47.72
N ALA A 59 0.86 -17.80 -46.45
CA ALA A 59 -0.13 -18.75 -45.91
C ALA A 59 -1.49 -18.67 -46.63
N TYR A 60 -1.92 -17.47 -47.00
CA TYR A 60 -3.12 -17.26 -47.81
C TYR A 60 -2.99 -17.89 -49.21
N LYS A 61 -1.83 -17.72 -49.87
CA LYS A 61 -1.58 -18.26 -51.22
C LYS A 61 -1.36 -19.78 -51.23
N SER A 62 -0.83 -20.34 -50.14
CA SER A 62 -0.65 -21.79 -49.96
C SER A 62 -1.95 -22.53 -49.69
N TYR A 63 -3.02 -21.84 -49.27
CA TYR A 63 -4.34 -22.45 -49.04
C TYR A 63 -5.23 -22.50 -50.29
N THR A 64 -4.91 -21.75 -51.36
CA THR A 64 -5.80 -21.60 -52.53
C THR A 64 -5.31 -22.29 -53.81
N ALA A 65 -4.36 -23.22 -53.75
CA ALA A 65 -3.94 -23.99 -54.93
C ALA A 65 -4.61 -25.38 -54.94
N PRO A 66 -5.33 -25.76 -56.01
CA PRO A 66 -6.08 -27.01 -56.07
C PRO A 66 -5.22 -28.24 -56.37
N GLU A 67 -5.77 -29.38 -55.98
CA GLU A 67 -5.27 -30.76 -55.99
C GLU A 67 -4.42 -31.21 -57.20
N ARG A 68 -3.49 -32.14 -56.94
CA ARG A 68 -3.54 -33.56 -57.42
C ARG A 68 -2.29 -34.36 -56.96
N THR A 69 -2.51 -35.32 -56.03
CA THR A 69 -1.96 -36.70 -55.83
C THR A 69 -0.56 -37.14 -56.32
N PRO A 70 0.05 -38.25 -55.79
CA PRO A 70 -0.11 -38.95 -54.50
C PRO A 70 1.20 -39.34 -53.74
N LEU A 71 1.05 -39.52 -52.42
CA LEU A 71 1.74 -40.39 -51.44
C LEU A 71 3.19 -40.87 -51.67
N GLU A 72 4.14 -40.25 -50.95
CA GLU A 72 5.31 -40.93 -50.35
C GLU A 72 5.03 -41.20 -48.85
N PRO A 73 5.65 -42.23 -48.23
CA PRO A 73 5.36 -42.59 -46.84
C PRO A 73 5.63 -41.39 -45.92
N ALA A 74 4.66 -41.10 -45.05
CA ALA A 74 4.72 -39.94 -44.16
C ALA A 74 6.05 -39.95 -43.39
N PRO A 75 6.83 -38.86 -43.42
CA PRO A 75 8.11 -38.82 -42.74
C PRO A 75 7.87 -39.07 -41.25
N LEU A 76 8.69 -39.88 -40.59
CA LEU A 76 8.58 -40.19 -39.15
C LEU A 76 8.83 -38.96 -38.24
N LEU A 77 9.27 -37.86 -38.84
CA LEU A 77 9.68 -36.62 -38.17
C LEU A 77 8.55 -35.89 -37.39
N PRO A 78 7.28 -35.82 -37.86
CA PRO A 78 6.18 -35.17 -37.13
C PRO A 78 5.72 -35.95 -35.89
N TYR A 79 5.89 -37.28 -35.88
CA TYR A 79 5.59 -38.10 -34.71
C TYR A 79 6.66 -37.93 -33.63
N PHE A 80 7.93 -37.85 -34.02
CA PHE A 80 9.02 -37.43 -33.13
C PHE A 80 8.79 -36.01 -32.59
N ALA A 81 8.32 -35.10 -33.44
CA ALA A 81 7.99 -33.73 -33.05
C ALA A 81 6.94 -33.63 -31.96
N SER A 82 5.82 -34.35 -32.14
CA SER A 82 4.70 -34.33 -31.18
C SER A 82 5.09 -34.94 -29.84
N LEU A 83 5.89 -36.01 -29.87
CA LEU A 83 6.41 -36.63 -28.66
C LEU A 83 7.35 -35.67 -27.90
N SER A 84 8.27 -34.99 -28.61
CA SER A 84 9.18 -34.02 -28.00
C SER A 84 8.46 -32.76 -27.49
N LEU A 85 7.42 -32.29 -28.18
CA LEU A 85 6.58 -31.18 -27.73
C LEU A 85 5.82 -31.53 -26.44
N THR A 86 5.28 -32.74 -26.36
CA THR A 86 4.54 -33.20 -25.17
C THR A 86 5.47 -33.33 -23.96
N LEU A 87 6.69 -33.84 -24.16
CA LEU A 87 7.71 -33.95 -23.12
C LEU A 87 8.29 -32.58 -22.68
N SER A 88 8.46 -31.62 -23.61
CA SER A 88 8.86 -30.24 -23.29
C SER A 88 7.78 -29.50 -22.52
N PHE A 89 6.50 -29.65 -22.90
CA PHE A 89 5.39 -29.00 -22.20
C PHE A 89 5.25 -29.50 -20.76
N CYS A 90 5.37 -30.81 -20.53
CA CYS A 90 5.39 -31.40 -19.19
C CYS A 90 6.60 -30.93 -18.36
N SER A 91 7.78 -30.79 -18.98
CA SER A 91 9.01 -30.32 -18.30
C SER A 91 8.98 -28.83 -18.00
N TRP A 92 8.37 -28.01 -18.87
CA TRP A 92 8.15 -26.58 -18.67
C TRP A 92 7.14 -26.32 -17.54
N ILE A 93 6.06 -27.11 -17.45
CA ILE A 93 5.16 -27.09 -16.28
C ILE A 93 5.92 -27.49 -15.01
N GLY A 94 6.80 -28.50 -15.06
CA GLY A 94 7.67 -28.88 -13.94
C GLY A 94 8.64 -27.77 -13.50
N TYR A 95 9.24 -27.04 -14.45
CA TYR A 95 10.12 -25.88 -14.18
C TYR A 95 9.36 -24.68 -13.61
N LEU A 96 8.16 -24.39 -14.12
CA LEU A 96 7.28 -23.37 -13.56
C LEU A 96 6.79 -23.75 -12.17
N VAL A 97 6.43 -25.01 -11.95
CA VAL A 97 6.09 -25.54 -10.62
C VAL A 97 7.31 -25.48 -9.69
N SER A 98 8.54 -25.72 -10.17
CA SER A 98 9.77 -25.57 -9.38
C SER A 98 10.09 -24.12 -9.02
N ILE A 99 9.78 -23.15 -9.89
CA ILE A 99 9.85 -21.71 -9.58
C ILE A 99 8.75 -21.32 -8.59
N LEU A 100 7.58 -21.94 -8.69
CA LEU A 100 6.43 -21.70 -7.81
C LEU A 100 6.53 -22.44 -6.46
N HIS A 101 7.38 -23.46 -6.32
CA HIS A 101 7.36 -24.39 -5.17
C HIS A 101 8.60 -24.47 -4.26
N ASP A 102 9.66 -23.68 -4.40
CA ASP A 102 10.55 -23.45 -3.22
C ASP A 102 11.42 -22.19 -3.41
N ARG A 103 11.26 -21.17 -2.55
CA ARG A 103 12.00 -20.90 -1.30
C ARG A 103 13.49 -20.61 -1.52
N ASP A 104 13.83 -19.33 -1.29
CA ASP A 104 15.07 -18.75 -0.75
C ASP A 104 16.46 -19.32 -1.13
N ASP A 105 17.31 -18.38 -1.59
CA ASP A 105 18.79 -18.37 -1.56
C ASP A 105 19.59 -19.03 -2.73
N ILE A 106 19.61 -18.38 -3.92
CA ILE A 106 20.70 -18.54 -4.93
C ILE A 106 21.51 -17.24 -5.04
N PRO A 107 22.85 -17.24 -4.83
CA PRO A 107 23.69 -16.05 -5.02
C PRO A 107 23.66 -15.55 -6.48
N LEU A 108 23.47 -14.24 -6.67
CA LEU A 108 23.37 -13.55 -7.97
C LEU A 108 24.49 -13.93 -8.97
N PHE A 109 25.68 -14.26 -8.47
CA PHE A 109 26.83 -14.68 -9.27
C PHE A 109 26.61 -16.05 -9.93
N GLN A 110 26.03 -17.03 -9.23
CA GLN A 110 25.72 -18.34 -9.82
C GLN A 110 24.56 -18.25 -10.82
N ARG A 111 23.56 -17.39 -10.56
CA ARG A 111 22.47 -17.13 -11.51
C ARG A 111 23.00 -16.55 -12.83
N LYS A 112 23.97 -15.64 -12.76
CA LYS A 112 24.65 -15.06 -13.93
C LYS A 112 25.59 -16.05 -14.63
N LEU A 113 26.33 -16.89 -13.89
CA LEU A 113 27.22 -17.91 -14.45
C LEU A 113 26.42 -18.97 -15.23
N VAL A 114 25.25 -19.37 -14.73
CA VAL A 114 24.35 -20.33 -15.38
C VAL A 114 23.73 -19.75 -16.66
N ILE A 115 23.33 -18.48 -16.65
CA ILE A 115 22.87 -17.79 -17.87
C ILE A 115 24.00 -17.74 -18.91
N TRP A 116 25.24 -17.45 -18.47
CA TRP A 116 26.39 -17.37 -19.36
C TRP A 116 26.80 -18.70 -19.99
N ILE A 117 26.89 -19.78 -19.21
CA ILE A 117 27.20 -21.12 -19.73
C ILE A 117 26.08 -21.60 -20.68
N SER A 118 24.82 -21.24 -20.40
CA SER A 118 23.68 -21.52 -21.29
C SER A 118 23.78 -20.79 -22.64
N VAL A 119 24.18 -19.51 -22.64
CA VAL A 119 24.35 -18.74 -23.88
C VAL A 119 25.50 -19.31 -24.73
N ILE A 120 26.63 -19.65 -24.11
CA ILE A 120 27.79 -20.22 -24.82
C ILE A 120 27.45 -21.61 -25.41
N GLY A 121 26.79 -22.48 -24.64
CA GLY A 121 26.37 -23.80 -25.11
C GLY A 121 25.43 -23.75 -26.32
N LYS A 122 24.51 -22.77 -26.36
CA LYS A 122 23.58 -22.55 -27.49
C LYS A 122 24.31 -22.11 -28.76
N VAL A 123 25.35 -21.29 -28.63
CA VAL A 123 26.16 -20.85 -29.77
C VAL A 123 26.92 -22.04 -30.38
N VAL A 124 27.58 -22.85 -29.55
CA VAL A 124 28.31 -24.05 -30.01
C VAL A 124 27.37 -25.04 -30.70
N LEU A 125 26.17 -25.24 -30.16
CA LEU A 125 25.16 -26.13 -30.74
C LEU A 125 24.60 -25.61 -32.06
N GLY A 126 24.42 -24.29 -32.19
CA GLY A 126 24.05 -23.64 -33.45
C GLY A 126 25.09 -23.84 -34.55
N PHE A 127 26.39 -23.78 -34.22
CA PHE A 127 27.47 -24.06 -35.17
C PHE A 127 27.54 -25.52 -35.58
N ALA A 128 27.42 -26.46 -34.65
CA ALA A 128 27.37 -27.90 -34.97
C ALA A 128 26.19 -28.23 -35.89
N HIS A 129 25.05 -27.60 -35.65
CA HIS A 129 23.84 -27.76 -36.46
C HIS A 129 23.98 -27.19 -37.88
N ALA A 130 24.65 -26.04 -38.03
CA ALA A 130 24.98 -25.50 -39.35
C ALA A 130 25.92 -26.43 -40.15
N ALA A 131 26.88 -27.07 -39.47
CA ALA A 131 27.78 -28.04 -40.09
C ALA A 131 27.03 -29.31 -40.56
N ILE A 132 26.15 -29.86 -39.72
CA ILE A 132 25.33 -31.02 -40.06
C ILE A 132 24.33 -30.71 -41.17
N TRP A 133 23.74 -29.51 -41.19
CA TRP A 133 22.89 -29.05 -42.29
C TRP A 133 23.65 -29.01 -43.62
N PHE A 134 24.89 -28.52 -43.59
CA PHE A 134 25.74 -28.43 -44.77
C PHE A 134 26.07 -29.82 -45.33
N GLU A 135 26.37 -30.78 -44.47
CA GLU A 135 26.61 -32.18 -44.85
C GLU A 135 25.33 -32.87 -45.35
N TYR A 136 24.19 -32.69 -44.68
CA TYR A 136 22.90 -33.27 -45.11
C TYR A 136 22.48 -32.78 -46.50
N LYS A 137 22.64 -31.49 -46.77
CA LYS A 137 22.36 -30.88 -48.07
C LYS A 137 23.31 -31.40 -49.17
N ARG A 138 24.52 -31.81 -48.79
CA ARG A 138 25.52 -32.39 -49.70
C ARG A 138 25.18 -33.82 -50.11
N PHE A 139 24.62 -34.62 -49.19
CA PHE A 139 24.31 -36.04 -49.42
C PHE A 139 22.91 -36.32 -49.98
N PHE A 140 21.91 -35.47 -49.71
CA PHE A 140 20.53 -35.68 -50.18
C PHE A 140 19.99 -34.49 -51.00
N PRO A 141 20.51 -34.27 -52.23
CA PRO A 141 20.05 -33.21 -53.09
C PRO A 141 18.66 -33.55 -53.68
N GLY A 142 17.64 -32.76 -53.34
CA GLY A 142 16.33 -32.78 -54.04
C GLY A 142 15.12 -33.30 -53.26
N THR A 143 15.25 -33.74 -52.00
CA THR A 143 14.08 -34.09 -51.17
C THR A 143 13.51 -32.88 -50.42
N LYS A 144 12.21 -32.91 -50.07
CA LYS A 144 11.54 -31.83 -49.31
C LYS A 144 12.24 -31.63 -47.97
N GLN A 145 12.64 -30.38 -47.71
CA GLN A 145 13.40 -29.99 -46.52
C GLN A 145 12.62 -30.25 -45.22
N PRO A 146 13.30 -30.66 -44.12
CA PRO A 146 12.66 -30.89 -42.84
C PRO A 146 12.03 -29.60 -42.29
N ASN A 147 10.92 -29.74 -41.57
CA ASN A 147 10.21 -28.60 -40.97
C ASN A 147 11.01 -28.09 -39.75
N TRP A 148 11.72 -26.98 -39.95
CA TRP A 148 12.65 -26.43 -38.97
C TRP A 148 12.00 -25.97 -37.66
N ILE A 149 10.69 -25.67 -37.66
CA ILE A 149 9.95 -25.32 -36.44
C ILE A 149 9.87 -26.53 -35.50
N ILE A 150 9.65 -27.73 -36.06
CA ILE A 150 9.54 -28.98 -35.31
C ILE A 150 10.87 -29.40 -34.70
N MET A 151 11.96 -29.21 -35.43
CA MET A 151 13.29 -29.60 -34.97
C MET A 151 13.81 -28.65 -33.89
N PHE A 152 13.46 -27.36 -33.98
CA PHE A 152 13.74 -26.37 -32.94
C PHE A 152 12.99 -26.69 -31.63
N LEU A 153 11.74 -27.14 -31.72
CA LEU A 153 10.92 -27.53 -30.57
C LEU A 153 11.41 -28.84 -29.91
N ALA A 154 11.95 -29.79 -30.70
CA ALA A 154 12.56 -31.00 -30.17
C ALA A 154 13.88 -30.72 -29.42
N MET A 155 14.65 -29.73 -29.87
CA MET A 155 15.89 -29.30 -29.20
C MET A 155 15.62 -28.57 -27.88
N GLN A 156 14.52 -27.81 -27.79
CA GLN A 156 14.05 -27.19 -26.55
C GLN A 156 13.69 -28.26 -25.49
N ALA A 157 13.12 -29.40 -25.90
CA ALA A 157 12.71 -30.49 -25.02
C ALA A 157 13.88 -31.22 -24.33
N TRP A 158 15.00 -31.41 -25.03
CA TRP A 158 16.18 -32.12 -24.51
C TRP A 158 16.92 -31.30 -23.43
N TRP A 159 16.83 -29.98 -23.54
CA TRP A 159 17.38 -29.03 -22.58
C TRP A 159 16.64 -29.07 -21.23
N ASP A 160 15.33 -29.29 -21.26
CA ASP A 160 14.50 -29.33 -20.05
C ASP A 160 14.64 -30.67 -19.29
N PHE A 161 14.95 -31.78 -19.98
CA PHE A 161 15.15 -33.11 -19.38
C PHE A 161 16.45 -33.23 -18.57
N LEU A 162 17.53 -32.58 -19.00
CA LEU A 162 18.83 -32.64 -18.31
C LEU A 162 18.89 -31.78 -17.03
N LEU A 163 18.08 -30.71 -16.97
CA LEU A 163 17.89 -29.91 -15.76
C LEU A 163 17.22 -30.72 -14.63
N LEU A 164 16.39 -31.71 -14.99
CA LEU A 164 15.67 -32.56 -14.04
C LEU A 164 16.60 -33.57 -13.32
N ILE A 165 17.65 -34.06 -14.00
CA ILE A 165 18.58 -35.05 -13.42
C ILE A 165 19.62 -34.39 -12.49
N GLY A 166 20.06 -33.16 -12.80
CA GLY A 166 21.03 -32.44 -11.97
C GLY A 166 20.52 -32.02 -10.58
N VAL A 167 19.20 -31.91 -10.41
CA VAL A 167 18.55 -31.56 -9.13
C VAL A 167 18.58 -32.74 -8.14
N ILE A 168 18.67 -33.98 -8.62
CA ILE A 168 18.53 -35.18 -7.79
C ILE A 168 19.85 -35.54 -7.07
N GLU A 169 21.02 -35.26 -7.64
CA GLU A 169 22.31 -35.57 -7.00
C GLU A 169 22.83 -34.50 -6.03
N GLN A 170 22.35 -33.26 -6.13
CA GLN A 170 22.86 -32.15 -5.31
C GLN A 170 22.33 -32.14 -3.86
N ASN A 171 21.26 -32.87 -3.58
CA ASN A 171 20.71 -33.08 -2.23
C ASN A 171 21.62 -33.94 -1.32
N ARG A 172 22.68 -34.57 -1.84
CA ARG A 172 23.61 -35.39 -1.03
C ARG A 172 24.82 -34.62 -0.47
N LEU A 173 25.17 -33.45 -1.02
CA LEU A 173 26.46 -32.79 -0.71
C LEU A 173 26.37 -31.49 0.11
N VAL A 174 25.17 -30.94 0.34
CA VAL A 174 24.95 -29.69 1.14
C VAL A 174 25.14 -29.91 2.66
N ARG A 175 25.55 -31.10 3.10
CA ARG A 175 25.70 -31.41 4.53
C ARG A 175 27.00 -30.88 5.17
N ASN A 176 27.93 -30.32 4.39
CA ASN A 176 29.21 -29.83 4.91
C ASN A 176 29.42 -28.36 4.52
N VAL A 177 29.88 -27.55 5.47
CA VAL A 177 30.26 -26.12 5.41
C VAL A 177 29.22 -25.13 5.94
N CYS A 178 29.26 -24.92 7.27
CA CYS A 178 28.83 -23.68 7.94
C CYS A 178 29.63 -23.53 9.26
N GLU A 179 30.64 -22.66 9.28
CA GLU A 179 31.27 -22.18 10.52
C GLU A 179 31.59 -20.68 10.41
N HIS A 180 30.69 -19.81 10.91
CA HIS A 180 31.03 -18.51 11.51
C HIS A 180 29.88 -18.01 12.42
N PRO A 181 30.15 -17.35 13.57
CA PRO A 181 29.23 -17.32 14.72
C PRO A 181 28.09 -16.27 14.66
N SER A 182 28.20 -15.21 13.86
CA SER A 182 27.19 -14.14 13.79
C SER A 182 26.03 -14.45 12.83
N LEU A 183 26.29 -15.23 11.78
CA LEU A 183 25.27 -15.72 10.85
C LEU A 183 24.47 -16.88 11.45
N ALA A 184 25.04 -17.62 12.40
CA ALA A 184 24.38 -18.73 13.08
C ALA A 184 23.16 -18.29 13.92
N GLN A 185 23.22 -17.13 14.58
CA GLN A 185 22.07 -16.58 15.32
C GLN A 185 20.97 -16.08 14.38
N ALA A 186 21.32 -15.37 13.31
CA ALA A 186 20.37 -14.92 12.29
C ALA A 186 19.70 -16.09 11.55
N THR A 187 20.46 -17.15 11.27
CA THR A 187 19.98 -18.35 10.59
C THR A 187 19.16 -19.24 11.51
N ALA A 188 19.50 -19.32 12.82
CA ALA A 188 18.70 -20.00 13.82
C ALA A 188 17.34 -19.31 14.05
N ILE A 189 17.29 -17.97 14.00
CA ILE A 189 16.05 -17.20 14.12
C ILE A 189 15.21 -17.35 12.84
N ARG A 190 15.82 -17.24 11.65
CA ARG A 190 15.14 -17.46 10.35
C ARG A 190 14.57 -18.88 10.26
N ASN A 191 15.33 -19.90 10.64
CA ASN A 191 14.87 -21.29 10.64
C ASN A 191 13.80 -21.57 11.69
N LYS A 192 13.87 -20.95 12.89
CA LYS A 192 12.80 -21.03 13.90
C LYS A 192 11.51 -20.36 13.43
N CYS A 193 11.59 -19.22 12.73
CA CYS A 193 10.44 -18.56 12.11
C CYS A 193 9.84 -19.38 10.97
N ILE A 194 10.67 -20.02 10.13
CA ILE A 194 10.21 -20.89 9.05
C ILE A 194 9.56 -22.18 9.59
N ILE A 195 10.07 -22.74 10.69
CA ILE A 195 9.47 -23.88 11.39
C ILE A 195 8.14 -23.47 12.02
N ALA A 196 8.06 -22.31 12.69
CA ALA A 196 6.82 -21.77 13.25
C ALA A 196 5.74 -21.43 12.20
N MET A 197 6.16 -21.01 11.00
CA MET A 197 5.27 -20.81 9.85
C MET A 197 4.84 -22.15 9.22
N ARG A 198 5.69 -23.18 9.20
CA ARG A 198 5.35 -24.53 8.71
C ARG A 198 4.39 -25.27 9.66
N THR A 199 4.52 -25.16 10.97
CA THR A 199 3.57 -25.77 11.93
C THR A 199 2.19 -25.12 11.89
N ARG A 200 2.06 -23.88 11.39
CA ARG A 200 0.77 -23.20 11.20
C ARG A 200 -0.10 -23.84 10.10
N ASN A 201 0.50 -24.52 9.12
CA ASN A 201 -0.24 -25.24 8.07
C ASN A 201 -0.71 -26.64 8.53
N SER A 202 -0.10 -27.22 9.56
CA SER A 202 -0.62 -28.44 10.23
C SER A 202 -1.61 -28.13 11.36
N ALA A 203 -1.69 -26.89 11.86
CA ALA A 203 -2.55 -26.50 12.98
C ALA A 203 -3.99 -26.12 12.59
N LYS A 204 -4.52 -26.69 11.50
CA LYS A 204 -5.96 -26.58 11.17
C LYS A 204 -6.85 -27.41 12.10
N GLU A 205 -6.29 -28.26 12.97
CA GLU A 205 -7.06 -29.15 13.86
C GLU A 205 -6.87 -28.93 15.37
N ILE A 206 -6.24 -27.84 15.84
CA ILE A 206 -6.01 -27.66 17.28
C ILE A 206 -6.92 -26.58 17.90
N ALA A 207 -7.53 -26.97 19.03
CA ALA A 207 -8.53 -26.25 19.82
C ALA A 207 -8.12 -24.81 20.25
N PRO A 208 -9.08 -23.91 20.53
CA PRO A 208 -8.82 -22.48 20.77
C PRO A 208 -7.88 -22.18 21.95
N GLN A 209 -7.88 -23.00 23.00
CA GLN A 209 -7.05 -22.81 24.20
C GLN A 209 -5.55 -23.05 23.95
N SER A 210 -5.18 -24.00 23.08
CA SER A 210 -3.77 -24.26 22.75
C SER A 210 -3.16 -23.16 21.88
N ARG A 211 -3.99 -22.52 21.04
CA ARG A 211 -3.60 -21.37 20.20
C ARG A 211 -3.26 -20.13 21.05
N ARG A 212 -3.97 -19.95 22.17
CA ARG A 212 -3.72 -18.87 23.14
C ARG A 212 -2.46 -19.14 23.98
N ALA A 213 -2.24 -20.38 24.40
CA ALA A 213 -1.02 -20.80 25.11
C ALA A 213 0.24 -20.71 24.22
N PHE A 214 0.13 -21.11 22.95
CA PHE A 214 1.21 -20.97 21.97
C PHE A 214 1.55 -19.51 21.67
N LYS A 215 0.54 -18.64 21.50
CA LYS A 215 0.75 -17.19 21.37
C LYS A 215 1.44 -16.59 22.61
N ALA A 216 1.01 -16.97 23.82
CA ALA A 216 1.64 -16.52 25.05
C ALA A 216 3.11 -16.99 25.16
N ALA A 217 3.41 -18.21 24.73
CA ALA A 217 4.78 -18.74 24.70
C ALA A 217 5.66 -18.03 23.65
N VAL A 218 5.14 -17.74 22.47
CA VAL A 218 5.85 -16.98 21.42
C VAL A 218 6.09 -15.53 21.86
N VAL A 219 5.11 -14.88 22.49
CA VAL A 219 5.25 -13.53 23.06
C VAL A 219 6.29 -13.52 24.18
N ALA A 220 6.24 -14.49 25.11
CA ALA A 220 7.23 -14.62 26.17
C ALA A 220 8.64 -14.86 25.62
N GLN A 221 8.78 -15.64 24.55
CA GLN A 221 10.07 -15.92 23.91
C GLN A 221 10.60 -14.73 23.10
N SER A 222 9.72 -13.96 22.43
CA SER A 222 10.08 -12.72 21.74
C SER A 222 10.49 -11.62 22.73
N LEU A 223 9.80 -11.52 23.87
CA LEU A 223 10.16 -10.61 24.97
C LEU A 223 11.52 -10.95 25.59
N GLN A 224 11.90 -12.23 25.62
CA GLN A 224 13.22 -12.69 26.07
C GLN A 224 14.35 -12.45 25.05
N SER A 225 14.01 -12.22 23.77
CA SER A 225 14.97 -11.95 22.69
C SER A 225 15.21 -10.46 22.39
N LEU A 226 14.47 -9.57 23.06
CA LEU A 226 14.74 -8.14 23.03
C LEU A 226 16.11 -7.87 23.66
N PRO A 227 16.92 -6.95 23.11
CA PRO A 227 18.16 -6.52 23.76
C PRO A 227 17.86 -6.14 25.21
N ALA A 228 18.75 -6.50 26.14
CA ALA A 228 18.64 -6.21 27.57
C ALA A 228 18.62 -4.69 27.92
N SER A 229 18.47 -3.83 26.91
CA SER A 229 18.34 -2.38 26.98
C SER A 229 16.90 -1.92 26.77
N LEU A 230 15.95 -2.48 27.52
CA LEU A 230 14.67 -1.80 27.82
C LEU A 230 14.73 -1.32 29.27
N PRO A 231 15.21 -0.08 29.55
CA PRO A 231 15.20 0.45 30.89
C PRO A 231 13.84 1.09 31.19
N SER A 232 13.34 0.84 32.40
CA SER A 232 12.09 1.34 33.03
C SER A 232 10.78 0.60 32.68
N SER A 233 9.99 0.29 33.72
CA SER A 233 8.63 -0.28 33.63
C SER A 233 7.70 0.51 32.70
N THR A 234 7.93 1.82 32.58
CA THR A 234 7.16 2.74 31.74
C THR A 234 7.26 2.42 30.25
N SER A 235 8.43 1.99 29.75
CA SER A 235 8.61 1.66 28.34
C SER A 235 7.84 0.40 27.97
N ALA A 236 7.95 -0.66 28.78
CA ALA A 236 7.17 -1.88 28.57
C ALA A 236 5.65 -1.65 28.67
N GLU A 237 5.20 -0.81 29.62
CA GLU A 237 3.79 -0.40 29.73
C GLU A 237 3.31 0.32 28.45
N SER A 238 4.14 1.20 27.88
CA SER A 238 3.82 1.94 26.66
C SER A 238 3.67 1.03 25.43
N VAL A 239 4.52 0.02 25.30
CA VAL A 239 4.44 -0.97 24.22
C VAL A 239 3.14 -1.76 24.34
N GLY A 240 2.84 -2.26 25.55
CA GLY A 240 1.58 -2.97 25.82
C GLY A 240 0.35 -2.11 25.53
N PHE A 241 0.37 -0.84 25.93
CA PHE A 241 -0.69 0.11 25.62
C PHE A 241 -0.87 0.29 24.11
N PHE A 242 0.22 0.47 23.37
CA PHE A 242 0.17 0.64 21.92
C PHE A 242 -0.48 -0.56 21.22
N PHE A 243 -0.03 -1.79 21.53
CA PHE A 243 -0.59 -2.99 20.91
C PHE A 243 -2.06 -3.21 21.28
N ARG A 244 -2.47 -2.88 22.51
CA ARG A 244 -3.86 -3.01 22.95
C ARG A 244 -4.80 -2.05 22.21
N TYR A 245 -4.42 -0.77 22.13
CA TYR A 245 -5.34 0.29 21.71
C TYR A 245 -5.16 0.75 20.26
N TYR A 246 -4.03 0.47 19.62
CA TYR A 246 -3.69 1.03 18.32
C TYR A 246 -3.36 -0.01 17.24
N VAL A 247 -3.22 -1.28 17.59
CA VAL A 247 -2.94 -2.36 16.62
C VAL A 247 -4.09 -3.37 16.58
N LEU A 248 -4.51 -3.74 15.37
CA LEU A 248 -5.53 -4.78 15.21
C LEU A 248 -4.92 -6.17 15.38
N ASP A 249 -5.66 -7.02 16.08
CA ASP A 249 -5.35 -8.44 16.18
C ASP A 249 -5.29 -9.09 14.79
N ASP A 250 -4.42 -10.10 14.67
CA ASP A 250 -4.24 -10.86 13.42
C ASP A 250 -5.53 -11.53 12.91
N ILE A 251 -6.52 -11.71 13.80
CA ILE A 251 -7.79 -12.39 13.49
C ILE A 251 -8.61 -11.58 12.48
N HIS A 252 -8.59 -10.25 12.58
CA HIS A 252 -9.38 -9.39 11.70
C HIS A 252 -8.80 -9.33 10.27
N ASN A 253 -7.49 -9.53 10.11
CA ASN A 253 -6.75 -9.55 8.85
C ASN A 253 -7.20 -8.47 7.82
N ILE A 254 -7.44 -7.25 8.30
CA ILE A 254 -7.97 -6.17 7.46
C ILE A 254 -6.87 -5.70 6.48
N PRO A 255 -7.12 -5.69 5.16
CA PRO A 255 -6.07 -5.45 4.14
C PRO A 255 -5.36 -4.09 4.17
N ILE A 256 -5.84 -3.11 4.94
CA ILE A 256 -5.25 -1.77 5.04
C ILE A 256 -4.39 -1.58 6.29
N TYR A 257 -4.48 -2.44 7.30
CA TYR A 257 -3.76 -2.27 8.56
C TYR A 257 -2.67 -3.34 8.72
N LEU A 258 -1.54 -2.93 9.29
CA LEU A 258 -0.56 -3.89 9.78
C LEU A 258 -1.17 -4.67 10.95
N SER A 259 -1.01 -5.99 10.91
CA SER A 259 -1.45 -6.84 12.02
C SER A 259 -0.48 -6.79 13.18
N ALA A 260 -0.92 -7.20 14.38
CA ALA A 260 -0.07 -7.32 15.56
C ALA A 260 1.27 -8.01 15.27
N SER A 261 1.23 -9.19 14.65
CA SER A 261 2.44 -9.95 14.29
C SER A 261 3.38 -9.21 13.32
N GLN A 262 2.84 -8.46 12.36
CA GLN A 262 3.66 -7.69 11.41
C GLN A 262 4.35 -6.52 12.11
N MET A 263 3.61 -5.82 12.97
CA MET A 263 4.13 -4.72 13.76
C MET A 263 5.18 -5.18 14.78
N GLU A 264 4.96 -6.31 15.45
CA GLU A 264 5.92 -6.92 16.38
C GLU A 264 7.24 -7.24 15.68
N VAL A 265 7.20 -7.87 14.50
CA VAL A 265 8.41 -8.20 13.75
C VAL A 265 9.16 -6.93 13.33
N LEU A 266 8.45 -5.92 12.83
CA LEU A 266 9.06 -4.64 12.46
C LEU A 266 9.71 -3.96 13.66
N ALA A 267 9.03 -3.91 14.81
CA ALA A 267 9.55 -3.29 16.03
C ALA A 267 10.75 -4.06 16.61
N ALA A 268 10.68 -5.39 16.66
CA ALA A 268 11.74 -6.22 17.22
C ALA A 268 13.05 -6.16 16.41
N THR A 269 12.95 -5.93 15.10
CA THR A 269 14.11 -5.92 14.20
C THR A 269 14.63 -4.53 13.85
N ASN A 270 13.87 -3.46 14.16
CA ASN A 270 14.22 -2.10 13.77
C ASN A 270 14.06 -1.10 14.92
N PRO A 271 15.17 -0.51 15.41
CA PRO A 271 15.14 0.45 16.51
C PRO A 271 14.24 1.67 16.25
N SER A 272 14.24 2.21 15.02
CA SER A 272 13.38 3.35 14.65
C SER A 272 11.90 3.06 14.85
N VAL A 273 11.45 1.83 14.52
CA VAL A 273 10.07 1.40 14.70
C VAL A 273 9.74 1.23 16.18
N MET A 274 10.59 0.54 16.94
CA MET A 274 10.39 0.37 18.38
C MET A 274 10.32 1.72 19.11
N GLN A 275 11.24 2.64 18.82
CA GLN A 275 11.29 3.95 19.45
C GLN A 275 10.05 4.79 19.10
N SER A 276 9.62 4.76 17.84
CA SER A 276 8.39 5.44 17.41
C SER A 276 7.15 4.87 18.11
N LEU A 277 7.10 3.54 18.28
CA LEU A 277 6.02 2.84 18.96
C LEU A 277 5.94 3.24 20.44
N VAL A 278 7.08 3.25 21.14
CA VAL A 278 7.19 3.70 22.54
C VAL A 278 6.72 5.16 22.66
N ALA A 279 7.14 6.04 21.75
CA ALA A 279 6.71 7.44 21.73
C ALA A 279 5.17 7.56 21.64
N VAL A 280 4.54 6.82 20.72
CA VAL A 280 3.07 6.82 20.55
C VAL A 280 2.38 6.23 21.79
N GLY A 281 2.89 5.12 22.33
CA GLY A 281 2.35 4.50 23.54
C GLY A 281 2.39 5.43 24.75
N LEU A 282 3.51 6.11 24.97
CA LEU A 282 3.68 7.09 26.05
C LEU A 282 2.79 8.32 25.85
N ALA A 283 2.66 8.82 24.63
CA ALA A 283 1.76 9.95 24.33
C ALA A 283 0.31 9.59 24.62
N GLY A 284 -0.13 8.38 24.21
CA GLY A 284 -1.46 7.86 24.52
C GLY A 284 -1.69 7.73 26.03
N LEU A 285 -0.78 7.07 26.74
CA LEU A 285 -0.84 6.94 28.21
C LEU A 285 -0.86 8.30 28.91
N SER A 286 -0.03 9.24 28.45
CA SER A 286 0.02 10.60 28.98
C SER A 286 -1.33 11.30 28.82
N ASN A 287 -1.96 11.21 27.65
CA ASN A 287 -3.24 11.85 27.39
C ASN A 287 -4.39 11.27 28.22
N ILE A 288 -4.37 9.97 28.50
CA ILE A 288 -5.35 9.29 29.37
C ILE A 288 -5.11 9.60 30.84
N LYS A 289 -3.86 9.46 31.31
CA LYS A 289 -3.48 9.73 32.71
C LYS A 289 -3.33 11.22 33.04
N LYS A 290 -3.47 12.11 32.04
CA LYS A 290 -3.21 13.56 32.13
C LYS A 290 -1.83 13.89 32.73
N SER A 291 -0.80 13.12 32.36
CA SER A 291 0.55 13.23 32.92
C SER A 291 1.49 13.98 31.99
N THR A 292 1.91 15.19 32.37
CA THR A 292 2.89 15.98 31.64
C THR A 292 4.27 15.33 31.61
N GLU A 293 4.67 14.65 32.68
CA GLU A 293 5.94 13.90 32.75
C GLU A 293 6.00 12.80 31.68
N LEU A 294 4.91 12.02 31.52
CA LEU A 294 4.84 11.02 30.46
C LEU A 294 4.88 11.65 29.06
N MET A 295 4.29 12.84 28.88
CA MET A 295 4.36 13.56 27.59
C MET A 295 5.79 14.04 27.29
N THR A 296 6.53 14.51 28.31
CA THR A 296 7.93 14.89 28.15
C THR A 296 8.77 13.69 27.72
N LYS A 297 8.57 12.52 28.34
CA LYS A 297 9.22 11.27 27.92
C LYS A 297 8.83 10.89 26.49
N ALA A 298 7.54 10.93 26.17
CA ALA A 298 7.03 10.64 24.83
C ALA A 298 7.67 11.52 23.75
N THR A 299 7.82 12.83 24.04
CA THR A 299 8.48 13.79 23.14
C THR A 299 9.97 13.51 22.98
N GLY A 300 10.64 13.06 24.04
CA GLY A 300 12.02 12.60 23.98
C GLY A 300 12.19 11.40 23.04
N GLU A 301 11.34 10.39 23.20
CA GLU A 301 11.32 9.19 22.35
C GLU A 301 10.98 9.52 20.89
N TYR A 302 10.02 10.42 20.66
CA TYR A 302 9.70 10.97 19.34
C TYR A 302 10.91 11.61 18.66
N THR A 303 11.65 12.45 19.40
CA THR A 303 12.84 13.15 18.88
C THR A 303 13.94 12.16 18.53
N GLN A 304 14.16 11.14 19.37
CA GLN A 304 15.12 10.09 19.11
C GLN A 304 14.74 9.24 17.89
N ALA A 305 13.46 8.87 17.76
CA ALA A 305 12.94 8.17 16.61
C ALA A 305 13.11 8.97 15.31
N LEU A 306 12.85 10.28 15.35
CA LEU A 306 13.06 11.18 14.21
C LEU A 306 14.54 11.24 13.81
N HIS A 307 15.45 11.24 14.77
CA HIS A 307 16.89 11.15 14.49
C HIS A 307 17.24 9.83 13.77
N LEU A 308 16.75 8.70 14.25
CA LEU A 308 16.98 7.38 13.63
C LEU A 308 16.41 7.31 12.21
N ILE A 309 15.21 7.86 11.98
CA ILE A 309 14.61 7.95 10.64
C ILE A 309 15.50 8.80 9.73
N ASN A 310 15.97 9.97 10.18
CA ASN A 310 16.85 10.83 9.39
C ASN A 310 18.19 10.15 9.04
N CYS A 311 18.73 9.32 9.92
CA CYS A 311 19.90 8.50 9.62
C CYS A 311 19.56 7.44 8.55
N ALA A 312 18.44 6.72 8.70
CA ALA A 312 17.99 5.73 7.73
C ALA A 312 17.71 6.33 6.35
N LEU A 313 17.20 7.57 6.28
CA LEU A 313 16.97 8.28 5.02
C LEU A 313 18.24 8.69 4.27
N LYS A 314 19.37 8.82 4.99
CA LYS A 314 20.68 9.12 4.39
C LYS A 314 21.42 7.85 3.92
N ASP A 315 20.95 6.68 4.34
CA ASP A 315 21.51 5.39 4.00
C ASP A 315 20.80 4.81 2.76
N GLU A 316 21.56 4.53 1.70
CA GLU A 316 21.02 4.01 0.43
C GLU A 316 20.27 2.68 0.58
N THR A 317 20.64 1.87 1.57
CA THR A 317 20.01 0.57 1.83
C THR A 317 18.73 0.71 2.64
N HIS A 318 18.69 1.61 3.62
CA HIS A 318 17.58 1.73 4.57
C HIS A 318 16.54 2.78 4.18
N CYS A 319 16.87 3.75 3.32
CA CYS A 319 15.97 4.85 2.96
C CYS A 319 14.63 4.41 2.36
N LYS A 320 14.59 3.25 1.70
CA LYS A 320 13.38 2.67 1.08
C LYS A 320 12.74 1.54 1.89
N SER A 321 13.26 1.24 3.08
CA SER A 321 12.84 0.07 3.86
C SER A 321 11.41 0.20 4.42
N ASP A 322 10.79 -0.94 4.70
CA ASP A 322 9.51 -1.04 5.43
C ASP A 322 9.60 -0.43 6.83
N ALA A 323 10.74 -0.60 7.50
CA ALA A 323 10.98 -0.02 8.80
C ALA A 323 10.95 1.52 8.79
N THR A 324 11.59 2.14 7.80
CA THR A 324 11.60 3.61 7.66
C THR A 324 10.18 4.15 7.45
N LEU A 325 9.39 3.51 6.58
CA LEU A 325 8.01 3.91 6.33
C LEU A 325 7.11 3.68 7.54
N ALA A 326 7.21 2.52 8.20
CA ALA A 326 6.45 2.19 9.40
C ALA A 326 6.76 3.17 10.55
N ALA A 327 8.04 3.48 10.79
CA ALA A 327 8.46 4.46 11.79
C ALA A 327 7.90 5.85 11.47
N THR A 328 7.93 6.26 10.20
CA THR A 328 7.29 7.52 9.75
C THR A 328 5.79 7.50 10.06
N MET A 329 5.05 6.45 9.68
CA MET A 329 3.62 6.35 10.00
C MET A 329 3.31 6.48 11.50
N LEU A 330 4.13 5.87 12.35
CA LEU A 330 4.00 5.97 13.80
C LEU A 330 4.25 7.39 14.32
N LEU A 331 5.24 8.12 13.77
CA LEU A 331 5.43 9.52 14.11
C LEU A 331 4.25 10.40 13.67
N GLY A 332 3.62 10.11 12.54
CA GLY A 332 2.39 10.79 12.14
C GLY A 332 1.24 10.52 13.12
N MET A 333 1.16 9.32 13.66
CA MET A 333 0.21 8.98 14.74
C MET A 333 0.51 9.75 16.03
N PHE A 334 1.79 9.90 16.39
CA PHE A 334 2.21 10.72 17.53
C PHE A 334 1.76 12.18 17.36
N GLU A 335 1.92 12.76 16.18
CA GLU A 335 1.48 14.13 15.89
C GLU A 335 -0.04 14.28 16.03
N VAL A 336 -0.84 13.30 15.59
CA VAL A 336 -2.30 13.31 15.78
C VAL A 336 -2.67 13.25 17.26
N LEU A 337 -1.98 12.42 18.05
CA LEU A 337 -2.21 12.32 19.50
C LEU A 337 -1.86 13.60 20.24
N THR A 338 -0.82 14.31 19.81
CA THR A 338 -0.31 15.51 20.48
C THR A 338 -0.82 16.82 19.89
N CYS A 339 -1.58 16.77 18.79
CA CYS A 339 -2.09 17.96 18.10
C CYS A 339 -3.05 18.75 18.96
N ASN A 340 -2.60 19.91 19.46
CA ASN A 340 -3.41 20.78 20.31
C ASN A 340 -3.38 22.26 19.88
N THR A 341 -2.55 22.63 18.90
CA THR A 341 -2.42 23.99 18.35
C THR A 341 -2.51 24.00 16.81
N PRO A 342 -2.74 25.19 16.20
CA PRO A 342 -2.64 25.36 14.76
C PRO A 342 -1.26 25.00 14.19
N SER A 343 -0.18 25.24 14.95
CA SER A 343 1.18 24.86 14.54
C SER A 343 1.34 23.34 14.48
N SER A 344 0.74 22.57 15.39
CA SER A 344 0.72 21.11 15.32
C SER A 344 0.06 20.60 14.03
N LEU A 345 -1.01 21.25 13.56
CA LEU A 345 -1.66 20.88 12.29
C LEU A 345 -0.75 21.13 11.08
N GLN A 346 0.06 22.20 11.11
CA GLN A 346 1.06 22.45 10.08
C GLN A 346 2.18 21.40 10.11
N SER A 347 2.67 21.01 11.30
CA SER A 347 3.64 19.91 11.43
C SER A 347 3.11 18.63 10.82
N TRP A 348 1.86 18.25 11.15
CA TRP A 348 1.20 17.10 10.54
C TRP A 348 1.08 17.22 9.01
N ALA A 349 0.79 18.41 8.48
CA ALA A 349 0.77 18.61 7.04
C ALA A 349 2.17 18.42 6.41
N GLN A 350 3.26 18.81 7.08
CA GLN A 350 4.62 18.53 6.62
C GLN A 350 4.94 17.03 6.68
N HIS A 351 4.51 16.35 7.74
CA HIS A 351 4.67 14.91 7.88
C HIS A 351 4.02 14.16 6.72
N VAL A 352 2.77 14.49 6.38
CA VAL A 352 2.05 13.90 5.25
C VAL A 352 2.79 14.13 3.92
N ARG A 353 3.40 15.32 3.72
CA ARG A 353 4.25 15.58 2.54
C ARG A 353 5.51 14.71 2.53
N GLY A 354 6.18 14.57 3.67
CA GLY A 354 7.35 13.69 3.81
C GLY A 354 7.00 12.23 3.51
N ALA A 355 5.87 11.74 4.03
CA ALA A 355 5.37 10.41 3.75
C ALA A 355 5.05 10.20 2.26
N ALA A 356 4.46 11.20 1.59
CA ALA A 356 4.22 11.13 0.14
C ALA A 356 5.52 11.05 -0.66
N ALA A 357 6.54 11.83 -0.29
CA ALA A 357 7.87 11.77 -0.92
C ALA A 357 8.55 10.40 -0.69
N LEU A 358 8.38 9.80 0.48
CA LEU A 358 8.88 8.46 0.78
C LEU A 358 8.20 7.38 -0.06
N ILE A 359 6.88 7.45 -0.23
CA ILE A 359 6.14 6.56 -1.12
C ILE A 359 6.69 6.67 -2.55
N GLU A 360 6.92 7.89 -3.03
CA GLU A 360 7.49 8.12 -4.36
C GLU A 360 8.89 7.53 -4.50
N MET A 361 9.76 7.76 -3.52
CA MET A 361 11.12 7.22 -3.49
C MET A 361 11.16 5.69 -3.50
N ARG A 362 10.22 5.04 -2.78
CA ARG A 362 10.10 3.59 -2.70
C ARG A 362 9.60 2.95 -4.01
N GLY A 363 8.76 3.65 -4.76
CA GLY A 363 8.28 3.21 -6.07
C GLY A 363 7.39 1.96 -6.03
N ALA A 364 7.28 1.28 -7.18
CA ALA A 364 6.36 0.14 -7.39
C ALA A 364 6.61 -1.05 -6.47
N GLU A 365 7.86 -1.27 -6.03
CA GLU A 365 8.24 -2.44 -5.25
C GLU A 365 7.47 -2.54 -3.93
N GLN A 366 7.03 -1.42 -3.35
CA GLN A 366 6.25 -1.44 -2.10
C GLN A 366 4.90 -2.14 -2.25
N ILE A 367 4.32 -2.16 -3.45
CA ILE A 367 2.98 -2.69 -3.72
C ILE A 367 3.01 -4.21 -3.90
N LYS A 368 4.16 -4.76 -4.30
CA LYS A 368 4.34 -6.20 -4.52
C LYS A 368 4.34 -7.03 -3.23
N TRP A 369 4.59 -6.39 -2.09
CA TRP A 369 4.68 -7.05 -0.79
C TRP A 369 3.51 -6.66 0.10
N ILE A 370 2.94 -7.63 0.82
CA ILE A 370 1.74 -7.41 1.64
C ILE A 370 1.90 -6.30 2.70
N VAL A 371 3.08 -6.20 3.32
CA VAL A 371 3.40 -5.18 4.34
C VAL A 371 3.48 -3.80 3.70
N GLY A 372 4.24 -3.65 2.62
CA GLY A 372 4.32 -2.41 1.85
C GLY A 372 2.98 -1.97 1.27
N MET A 373 2.18 -2.89 0.73
CA MET A 373 0.83 -2.64 0.22
C MET A 373 -0.09 -2.11 1.32
N ARG A 374 -0.09 -2.73 2.50
CA ARG A 374 -0.87 -2.26 3.67
C ARG A 374 -0.49 -0.85 4.06
N MET A 375 0.81 -0.59 4.24
CA MET A 375 1.33 0.74 4.61
C MET A 375 0.99 1.80 3.56
N PHE A 376 1.21 1.51 2.28
CA PHE A 376 0.84 2.39 1.16
C PHE A 376 -0.66 2.72 1.21
N THR A 377 -1.50 1.72 1.37
CA THR A 377 -2.96 1.88 1.36
C THR A 377 -3.44 2.75 2.51
N HIS A 378 -2.87 2.55 3.71
CA HIS A 378 -3.18 3.36 4.88
C HIS A 378 -2.75 4.82 4.70
N LEU A 379 -1.47 5.03 4.34
CA LEU A 379 -0.92 6.38 4.16
C LEU A 379 -1.62 7.15 3.05
N ARG A 380 -1.96 6.48 1.95
CA ARG A 380 -2.68 7.09 0.83
C ARG A 380 -4.00 7.73 1.27
N VAL A 381 -4.78 7.07 2.11
CA VAL A 381 -6.05 7.62 2.61
C VAL A 381 -5.80 8.90 3.41
N GLN A 382 -4.75 8.93 4.24
CA GLN A 382 -4.35 10.11 5.01
C GLN A 382 -3.88 11.26 4.11
N ILE A 383 -3.06 10.97 3.09
CA ILE A 383 -2.58 11.95 2.13
C ILE A 383 -3.74 12.59 1.39
N ILE A 384 -4.68 11.80 0.89
CA ILE A 384 -5.82 12.32 0.13
C ILE A 384 -6.78 13.10 1.04
N ALA A 385 -7.03 12.63 2.27
CA ALA A 385 -7.80 13.39 3.26
C ALA A 385 -7.16 14.77 3.54
N SER A 386 -5.83 14.83 3.68
CA SER A 386 -5.10 16.09 3.80
C SER A 386 -5.25 16.98 2.56
N CYS A 387 -5.12 16.42 1.36
CA CYS A 387 -5.34 17.14 0.11
C CYS A 387 -6.76 17.73 0.01
N LEU A 388 -7.79 16.96 0.39
CA LEU A 388 -9.17 17.45 0.42
C LEU A 388 -9.33 18.60 1.42
N HIS A 389 -8.80 18.45 2.64
CA HIS A 389 -8.88 19.48 3.67
C HIS A 389 -8.24 20.80 3.24
N TRP A 390 -7.02 20.72 2.68
CA TRP A 390 -6.27 21.90 2.27
C TRP A 390 -6.62 22.39 0.85
N ARG A 391 -7.57 21.74 0.17
CA ARG A 391 -7.91 22.00 -1.25
C ARG A 391 -6.67 21.97 -2.14
N LEU A 392 -5.87 20.92 -2.01
CA LEU A 392 -4.70 20.64 -2.82
C LEU A 392 -5.00 19.47 -3.77
N SER A 393 -4.33 19.45 -4.91
CA SER A 393 -4.34 18.28 -5.79
C SER A 393 -3.59 17.12 -5.15
N VAL A 394 -4.06 15.89 -5.36
CA VAL A 394 -3.33 14.69 -4.94
C VAL A 394 -2.05 14.55 -5.77
N PRO A 395 -0.88 14.25 -5.17
CA PRO A 395 0.36 14.07 -5.92
C PRO A 395 0.23 12.97 -6.99
N ALA A 396 0.81 13.21 -8.17
CA ALA A 396 0.72 12.28 -9.30
C ALA A 396 1.30 10.90 -8.98
N SER A 397 2.35 10.83 -8.17
CA SER A 397 2.93 9.58 -7.69
C SER A 397 1.91 8.75 -6.90
N ILE A 398 1.13 9.38 -6.02
CA ILE A 398 0.07 8.69 -5.25
C ILE A 398 -1.03 8.14 -6.15
N VAL A 399 -1.46 8.90 -7.17
CA VAL A 399 -2.44 8.44 -8.16
C VAL A 399 -1.88 7.26 -8.97
N HIS A 400 -0.65 7.38 -9.47
CA HIS A 400 0.00 6.33 -10.25
C HIS A 400 0.12 5.01 -9.49
N TRP A 401 0.63 5.06 -8.26
CA TRP A 401 0.76 3.89 -7.40
C TRP A 401 -0.60 3.32 -6.97
N SER A 402 -1.66 4.13 -6.95
CA SER A 402 -3.02 3.65 -6.69
C SER A 402 -3.55 2.74 -7.79
N LEU A 403 -3.31 3.12 -9.05
CA LEU A 403 -3.70 2.32 -10.20
C LEU A 403 -2.94 0.99 -10.26
N GLN A 404 -1.65 0.99 -9.90
CA GLN A 404 -0.89 -0.24 -9.80
C GLN A 404 -1.38 -1.13 -8.65
N ALA A 405 -1.66 -0.53 -7.48
CA ALA A 405 -2.18 -1.28 -6.35
C ALA A 405 -3.53 -1.94 -6.65
N MET A 406 -4.39 -1.27 -7.44
CA MET A 406 -5.65 -1.83 -7.91
C MET A 406 -5.46 -3.13 -8.71
N ALA A 407 -4.43 -3.20 -9.57
CA ALA A 407 -4.15 -4.37 -10.40
C ALA A 407 -3.70 -5.60 -9.59
N GLU A 408 -3.15 -5.38 -8.39
CA GLU A 408 -2.70 -6.45 -7.49
C GLU A 408 -3.81 -6.94 -6.53
N ARG A 409 -5.02 -6.34 -6.59
CA ARG A 409 -6.13 -6.67 -5.70
C ARG A 409 -7.14 -7.62 -6.32
N SER A 410 -7.91 -8.26 -5.43
CA SER A 410 -9.14 -8.94 -5.83
C SER A 410 -10.08 -7.94 -6.52
N THR A 411 -10.93 -8.43 -7.43
CA THR A 411 -11.93 -7.59 -8.12
C THR A 411 -12.87 -6.90 -7.15
N ALA A 412 -13.16 -7.53 -6.01
CA ALA A 412 -13.94 -6.92 -4.95
C ALA A 412 -13.18 -5.77 -4.29
N ASP A 413 -11.93 -5.99 -3.89
CA ASP A 413 -11.16 -4.99 -3.16
C ASP A 413 -10.70 -3.82 -4.03
N ALA A 414 -10.53 -4.04 -5.33
CA ALA A 414 -10.21 -2.99 -6.32
C ALA A 414 -11.25 -1.86 -6.35
N LYS A 415 -12.50 -2.09 -5.90
CA LYS A 415 -13.52 -1.05 -5.77
C LYS A 415 -13.14 0.05 -4.78
N ALA A 416 -12.34 -0.25 -3.75
CA ALA A 416 -11.82 0.77 -2.86
C ALA A 416 -10.81 1.70 -3.58
N ASP A 417 -10.00 1.16 -4.48
CA ASP A 417 -9.07 1.96 -5.28
C ASP A 417 -9.78 2.81 -6.33
N GLU A 418 -10.85 2.28 -6.92
CA GLU A 418 -11.69 3.02 -7.87
C GLU A 418 -12.28 4.26 -7.20
N LEU A 419 -12.78 4.13 -5.98
CA LEU A 419 -13.22 5.28 -5.19
C LEU A 419 -12.08 6.26 -4.96
N VAL A 420 -10.92 5.76 -4.55
CA VAL A 420 -9.75 6.61 -4.26
C VAL A 420 -9.36 7.45 -5.48
N ASP A 421 -9.42 6.89 -6.68
CA ASP A 421 -9.19 7.63 -7.93
C ASP A 421 -10.27 8.71 -8.15
N LEU A 422 -11.56 8.38 -7.98
CA LEU A 422 -12.65 9.36 -8.05
C LEU A 422 -12.46 10.50 -7.06
N VAL A 423 -12.03 10.21 -5.83
CA VAL A 423 -11.76 11.23 -4.80
C VAL A 423 -10.52 12.07 -5.14
N ALA A 424 -9.52 11.52 -5.83
CA ALA A 424 -8.42 12.32 -6.36
C ALA A 424 -8.91 13.33 -7.43
N HIS A 425 -9.92 12.97 -8.23
CA HIS A 425 -10.59 13.91 -9.14
C HIS A 425 -11.33 15.02 -8.38
N VAL A 426 -12.01 14.68 -7.28
CA VAL A 426 -12.63 15.68 -6.39
C VAL A 426 -11.60 16.65 -5.85
N ALA A 427 -10.49 16.16 -5.29
CA ALA A 427 -9.42 16.99 -4.75
C ALA A 427 -8.83 17.95 -5.81
N ARG A 428 -8.61 17.44 -7.03
CA ARG A 428 -8.15 18.25 -8.17
C ARG A 428 -9.13 19.37 -8.52
N LEU A 429 -10.43 19.07 -8.59
CA LEU A 429 -11.45 20.08 -8.89
C LEU A 429 -11.54 21.14 -7.78
N LEU A 430 -11.53 20.74 -6.51
CA LEU A 430 -11.53 21.67 -5.37
C LEU A 430 -10.31 22.60 -5.38
N SER A 431 -9.14 22.05 -5.73
CA SER A 431 -7.88 22.78 -5.90
C SER A 431 -7.95 23.80 -7.04
N GLN A 432 -8.45 23.38 -8.22
CA GLN A 432 -8.65 24.27 -9.37
C GLN A 432 -9.66 25.39 -9.07
N ALA A 433 -10.77 25.06 -8.40
CA ALA A 433 -11.78 26.04 -8.00
C ALA A 433 -11.19 27.07 -7.03
N ARG A 434 -10.41 26.63 -6.03
CA ARG A 434 -9.70 27.52 -5.10
C ARG A 434 -8.75 28.49 -5.81
N MET A 435 -8.11 28.05 -6.89
CA MET A 435 -7.19 28.88 -7.68
C MET A 435 -7.89 29.72 -8.74
N ASN A 436 -9.23 29.70 -8.83
CA ASN A 436 -10.00 30.31 -9.92
C ASN A 436 -9.58 29.83 -11.32
N LEU A 437 -9.10 28.58 -11.42
CA LEU A 437 -8.65 27.95 -12.67
C LEU A 437 -9.68 26.98 -13.25
N ALA A 438 -10.74 26.65 -12.50
CA ALA A 438 -11.77 25.74 -12.96
C ALA A 438 -12.74 26.45 -13.91
N SER A 439 -12.76 26.04 -15.19
CA SER A 439 -13.86 26.35 -16.10
C SER A 439 -15.00 25.35 -15.88
N ASN A 440 -16.25 25.82 -15.94
CA ASN A 440 -17.44 24.97 -15.79
C ASN A 440 -17.46 24.12 -14.49
N THR A 441 -17.09 24.71 -13.35
CA THR A 441 -16.99 24.05 -12.04
C THR A 441 -18.25 23.23 -11.69
N VAL A 442 -19.43 23.79 -11.92
CA VAL A 442 -20.72 23.12 -11.63
C VAL A 442 -20.89 21.86 -12.47
N SER A 443 -20.65 21.94 -13.79
CA SER A 443 -20.77 20.79 -14.70
C SER A 443 -19.74 19.69 -14.40
N SER A 444 -18.51 20.09 -14.09
CA SER A 444 -17.45 19.17 -13.68
C SER A 444 -17.79 18.45 -12.37
N ALA A 445 -18.27 19.20 -11.37
CA ALA A 445 -18.69 18.64 -10.10
C ALA A 445 -19.86 17.66 -10.25
N ALA A 446 -20.88 18.03 -11.02
CA ALA A 446 -22.02 17.14 -11.32
C ALA A 446 -21.59 15.87 -12.06
N THR A 447 -20.61 15.97 -12.96
CA THR A 447 -20.05 14.82 -13.66
C THR A 447 -19.34 13.85 -12.72
N ILE A 448 -18.51 14.36 -11.81
CA ILE A 448 -17.83 13.51 -10.81
C ILE A 448 -18.85 12.91 -9.83
N ASP A 449 -19.86 13.67 -9.40
CA ASP A 449 -20.92 13.16 -8.51
C ASP A 449 -21.69 11.98 -9.13
N ARG A 450 -21.98 12.06 -10.43
CA ARG A 450 -22.58 10.94 -11.17
C ARG A 450 -21.69 9.70 -11.20
N TYR A 451 -20.38 9.84 -11.38
CA TYR A 451 -19.46 8.69 -11.30
C TYR A 451 -19.38 8.11 -9.88
N LEU A 452 -19.42 8.95 -8.83
CA LEU A 452 -19.51 8.48 -7.45
C LEU A 452 -20.81 7.70 -7.21
N LEU A 453 -21.95 8.17 -7.73
CA LEU A 453 -23.21 7.43 -7.66
C LEU A 453 -23.14 6.08 -8.41
N GLN A 454 -22.56 6.05 -9.60
CA GLN A 454 -22.35 4.81 -10.35
C GLN A 454 -21.46 3.83 -9.56
N TRP A 455 -20.38 4.32 -8.95
CA TRP A 455 -19.52 3.53 -8.09
C TRP A 455 -20.32 2.87 -6.95
N LYS A 456 -21.17 3.63 -6.25
CA LYS A 456 -22.05 3.13 -5.18
C LYS A 456 -22.92 1.96 -5.64
N HIS A 457 -23.48 2.04 -6.86
CA HIS A 457 -24.32 0.98 -7.43
C HIS A 457 -23.54 -0.25 -7.92
N SER A 458 -22.23 -0.11 -8.14
CA SER A 458 -21.36 -1.19 -8.62
C SER A 458 -20.73 -2.04 -7.50
N LEU A 459 -21.04 -1.75 -6.23
CA LEU A 459 -20.38 -2.36 -5.09
C LEU A 459 -20.77 -3.83 -4.90
N PRO A 460 -19.80 -4.76 -4.79
CA PRO A 460 -20.07 -6.15 -4.43
C PRO A 460 -20.43 -6.29 -2.94
N PRO A 461 -21.01 -7.43 -2.52
CA PRO A 461 -21.45 -7.68 -1.13
C PRO A 461 -20.39 -7.39 -0.06
N ARG A 462 -19.11 -7.55 -0.37
CA ARG A 462 -17.95 -7.23 0.49
C ARG A 462 -17.99 -5.81 1.08
N TRP A 463 -18.64 -4.87 0.40
CA TRP A 463 -18.72 -3.46 0.79
C TRP A 463 -20.08 -3.05 1.29
N ILE A 464 -21.10 -3.91 1.24
CA ILE A 464 -22.46 -3.53 1.61
C ILE A 464 -22.59 -3.53 3.13
N TYR A 465 -23.09 -2.42 3.68
CA TYR A 465 -23.43 -2.31 5.09
C TYR A 465 -24.92 -2.56 5.31
N GLN A 466 -25.27 -2.87 6.56
CA GLN A 466 -26.66 -3.01 6.99
C GLN A 466 -27.09 -1.77 7.77
N THR A 467 -28.29 -1.27 7.49
CA THR A 467 -28.92 -0.20 8.27
C THR A 467 -29.83 -0.80 9.32
N VAL A 468 -29.54 -0.57 10.59
CA VAL A 468 -30.39 -0.98 11.70
C VAL A 468 -31.22 0.21 12.16
N ARG A 469 -32.53 -0.01 12.29
CA ARG A 469 -33.50 1.00 12.73
C ARG A 469 -34.22 0.50 13.98
N GLY A 470 -34.33 1.35 15.00
CA GLY A 470 -35.10 1.03 16.20
C GLY A 470 -34.53 1.68 17.46
N PRO A 471 -35.27 1.63 18.58
CA PRO A 471 -34.83 2.25 19.82
C PRO A 471 -33.52 1.63 20.31
N VAL A 472 -32.51 2.46 20.56
CA VAL A 472 -31.19 2.05 21.08
C VAL A 472 -31.24 1.72 22.60
N GLY A 473 -32.44 1.53 23.16
CA GLY A 473 -32.74 1.55 24.60
C GLY A 473 -32.04 0.51 25.50
N ASN A 474 -31.42 -0.54 24.93
CA ASN A 474 -30.73 -1.59 25.70
C ASN A 474 -29.21 -1.33 25.88
N ARG A 475 -28.75 -0.09 25.71
CA ARG A 475 -27.33 0.30 25.82
C ARG A 475 -27.06 1.14 27.07
N SER A 476 -25.85 1.05 27.60
CA SER A 476 -25.38 1.96 28.67
C SER A 476 -25.53 3.43 28.25
N PRO A 477 -25.91 4.35 29.17
CA PRO A 477 -25.90 5.79 28.91
C PRO A 477 -24.57 6.31 28.33
N SER A 478 -23.44 5.72 28.74
CA SER A 478 -22.11 6.05 28.21
C SER A 478 -21.93 5.68 26.74
N HIS A 479 -22.71 4.74 26.20
CA HIS A 479 -22.67 4.35 24.79
C HIS A 479 -23.73 5.08 23.97
N LEU A 480 -24.88 5.40 24.57
CA LEU A 480 -25.98 6.11 23.90
C LEU A 480 -25.55 7.46 23.31
N LYS A 481 -24.61 8.17 23.96
CA LYS A 481 -24.07 9.45 23.46
C LYS A 481 -23.49 9.37 22.05
N PHE A 482 -23.03 8.20 21.59
CA PHE A 482 -22.45 7.98 20.27
C PHE A 482 -23.46 7.68 19.16
N TYR A 483 -24.75 7.68 19.47
CA TYR A 483 -25.83 7.52 18.49
C TYR A 483 -26.46 8.89 18.22
N TYR A 484 -26.35 9.37 16.98
CA TYR A 484 -26.96 10.64 16.57
C TYR A 484 -28.46 10.51 16.37
N THR A 485 -28.88 9.42 15.74
CA THR A 485 -30.27 9.05 15.50
C THR A 485 -30.57 7.67 16.11
N GLN A 486 -31.82 7.20 15.95
CA GLN A 486 -32.19 5.81 16.25
C GLN A 486 -31.85 4.85 15.08
N VAL A 487 -30.89 5.26 14.25
CA VAL A 487 -30.40 4.53 13.09
C VAL A 487 -28.88 4.44 13.19
N TYR A 488 -28.33 3.28 12.84
CA TYR A 488 -26.89 3.10 12.74
C TYR A 488 -26.55 2.07 11.67
N HIS A 489 -25.31 2.14 11.19
CA HIS A 489 -24.78 1.26 10.16
C HIS A 489 -23.89 0.18 10.77
N VAL A 490 -24.01 -1.05 10.29
CA VAL A 490 -23.10 -2.16 10.63
C VAL A 490 -22.38 -2.60 9.35
N TYR A 491 -21.06 -2.57 9.37
CA TYR A 491 -20.22 -2.80 8.20
C TYR A 491 -19.49 -4.15 8.28
N PRO A 492 -19.11 -4.76 7.14
CA PRO A 492 -18.29 -5.97 7.12
C PRO A 492 -17.01 -5.88 7.95
N ASP A 493 -16.34 -4.71 7.91
CA ASP A 493 -15.21 -4.37 8.77
C ASP A 493 -14.96 -2.85 8.78
N LEU A 494 -13.93 -2.43 9.50
CA LEU A 494 -13.52 -1.03 9.60
C LEU A 494 -13.09 -0.44 8.26
N TRP A 495 -12.56 -1.24 7.33
CA TRP A 495 -12.15 -0.74 6.02
C TRP A 495 -13.36 -0.37 5.17
N ALA A 496 -14.41 -1.20 5.17
CA ALA A 496 -15.68 -0.88 4.53
C ALA A 496 -16.29 0.40 5.12
N CYS A 497 -16.33 0.53 6.45
CA CYS A 497 -16.77 1.76 7.12
C CYS A 497 -16.00 2.99 6.62
N ASN A 498 -14.68 2.91 6.54
CA ASN A 498 -13.82 4.01 6.11
C ASN A 498 -14.07 4.41 4.65
N ILE A 499 -14.21 3.45 3.75
CA ILE A 499 -14.45 3.69 2.32
C ILE A 499 -15.82 4.35 2.10
N TRP A 500 -16.86 3.94 2.84
CA TRP A 500 -18.15 4.63 2.80
C TRP A 500 -18.07 6.08 3.29
N ASN A 501 -17.36 6.33 4.39
CA ASN A 501 -17.18 7.68 4.90
C ASN A 501 -16.34 8.55 3.95
N PHE A 502 -15.40 7.95 3.22
CA PHE A 502 -14.63 8.63 2.18
C PHE A 502 -15.52 9.04 1.00
N TYR A 503 -16.39 8.14 0.54
CA TYR A 503 -17.41 8.41 -0.46
C TYR A 503 -18.35 9.55 -0.04
N ARG A 504 -18.91 9.48 1.18
CA ARG A 504 -19.82 10.51 1.70
C ARG A 504 -19.14 11.87 1.80
N SER A 505 -17.91 11.90 2.32
CA SER A 505 -17.13 13.14 2.45
C SER A 505 -16.85 13.77 1.09
N ALA A 506 -16.46 12.98 0.08
CA ALA A 506 -16.19 13.47 -1.26
C ALA A 506 -17.45 14.07 -1.92
N ARG A 507 -18.60 13.39 -1.79
CA ARG A 507 -19.87 13.92 -2.30
C ARG A 507 -20.33 15.18 -1.55
N ILE A 508 -20.16 15.25 -0.23
CA ILE A 508 -20.45 16.48 0.53
C ILE A 508 -19.64 17.65 -0.03
N LEU A 509 -18.32 17.49 -0.19
CA LEU A 509 -17.45 18.56 -0.68
C LEU A 509 -17.80 19.00 -2.11
N LEU A 510 -18.14 18.06 -3.01
CA LEU A 510 -18.60 18.38 -4.37
C LEU A 510 -19.92 19.16 -4.37
N ASN A 511 -20.91 18.68 -3.61
CA ASN A 511 -22.22 19.30 -3.56
C ASN A 511 -22.18 20.68 -2.89
N GLN A 512 -21.31 20.87 -1.89
CA GLN A 512 -21.02 22.19 -1.33
C GLN A 512 -20.34 23.12 -2.35
N LEU A 513 -19.41 22.60 -3.15
CA LEU A 513 -18.79 23.38 -4.23
C LEU A 513 -19.84 23.86 -5.25
N ILE A 514 -20.78 23.00 -5.63
CA ILE A 514 -21.89 23.38 -6.52
C ILE A 514 -22.74 24.49 -5.87
N LEU A 515 -23.16 24.31 -4.61
CA LEU A 515 -23.97 25.30 -3.89
C LEU A 515 -23.29 26.66 -3.73
N ASN A 516 -21.96 26.68 -3.62
CA ASN A 516 -21.17 27.91 -3.47
C ASN A 516 -20.89 28.59 -4.81
N THR A 517 -20.99 27.87 -5.94
CA THR A 517 -20.65 28.38 -7.28
C THR A 517 -21.88 28.71 -8.14
N ALA A 518 -23.00 28.01 -7.95
CA ALA A 518 -24.21 28.23 -8.74
C ALA A 518 -24.89 29.56 -8.40
N GLU A 519 -25.20 30.36 -9.41
CA GLU A 519 -26.01 31.57 -9.27
C GLU A 519 -27.43 31.22 -8.80
N ILE A 520 -28.06 32.15 -8.09
CA ILE A 520 -29.31 32.00 -7.30
C ILE A 520 -30.54 31.48 -8.11
N SER A 521 -30.44 31.37 -9.44
CA SER A 521 -31.55 31.12 -10.37
C SER A 521 -32.28 29.76 -10.22
N TYR A 522 -31.73 28.75 -9.53
CA TYR A 522 -32.33 27.41 -9.45
C TYR A 522 -32.61 26.94 -8.01
N GLN A 523 -33.58 27.59 -7.35
CA GLN A 523 -33.92 27.30 -5.93
C GLN A 523 -34.28 25.83 -5.65
N ALA A 524 -35.00 25.15 -6.56
CA ALA A 524 -35.41 23.76 -6.39
C ALA A 524 -34.22 22.78 -6.42
N GLU A 525 -33.30 22.96 -7.39
CA GLU A 525 -32.07 22.16 -7.46
C GLU A 525 -31.18 22.40 -6.23
N HIS A 526 -31.09 23.65 -5.77
CA HIS A 526 -30.37 23.97 -4.53
C HIS A 526 -30.96 23.28 -3.31
N ALA A 527 -32.29 23.17 -3.21
CA ALA A 527 -32.95 22.45 -2.12
C ALA A 527 -32.58 20.97 -2.12
N GLN A 528 -32.63 20.31 -3.29
CA GLN A 528 -32.26 18.89 -3.43
C GLN A 528 -30.78 18.63 -3.10
N ILE A 529 -29.88 19.53 -3.53
CA ILE A 529 -28.45 19.42 -3.22
C ILE A 529 -28.22 19.58 -1.70
N ARG A 530 -28.91 20.52 -1.05
CA ARG A 530 -28.84 20.69 0.42
C ARG A 530 -29.35 19.46 1.16
N GLU A 531 -30.45 18.87 0.71
CA GLU A 531 -30.99 17.63 1.28
C GLU A 531 -29.99 16.48 1.14
N THR A 532 -29.36 16.35 -0.04
CA THR A 532 -28.30 15.35 -0.26
C THR A 532 -27.13 15.54 0.70
N VAL A 533 -26.66 16.77 0.89
CA VAL A 533 -25.58 17.09 1.84
C VAL A 533 -25.98 16.73 3.28
N ALA A 534 -27.19 17.11 3.70
CA ALA A 534 -27.69 16.82 5.04
C ALA A 534 -27.84 15.32 5.30
N GLN A 535 -28.33 14.57 4.31
CA GLN A 535 -28.43 13.11 4.37
C GLN A 535 -27.04 12.48 4.53
N LEU A 536 -26.08 12.83 3.67
CA LEU A 536 -24.73 12.27 3.72
C LEU A 536 -24.03 12.58 5.04
N ALA A 537 -24.21 13.78 5.59
CA ALA A 537 -23.65 14.18 6.88
C ALA A 537 -24.28 13.38 8.04
N THR A 538 -25.58 13.11 7.97
CA THR A 538 -26.28 12.24 8.92
C THR A 538 -25.78 10.80 8.83
N GLU A 539 -25.61 10.26 7.63
CA GLU A 539 -25.10 8.89 7.45
C GLU A 539 -23.64 8.72 7.94
N ILE A 540 -22.82 9.77 7.92
CA ILE A 540 -21.51 9.78 8.59
C ILE A 540 -21.69 9.61 10.10
N ALA A 541 -22.59 10.36 10.73
CA ALA A 541 -22.89 10.23 12.15
C ALA A 541 -23.44 8.83 12.51
N GLU A 542 -24.25 8.24 11.64
CA GLU A 542 -24.80 6.89 11.80
C GLU A 542 -23.75 5.76 11.65
N SER A 543 -22.56 6.07 11.08
CA SER A 543 -21.43 5.13 11.02
C SER A 543 -20.61 5.06 12.31
N ILE A 544 -20.74 6.07 13.19
CA ILE A 544 -19.90 6.24 14.39
C ILE A 544 -20.02 5.08 15.37
N PRO A 545 -21.22 4.54 15.68
CA PRO A 545 -21.32 3.39 16.56
C PRO A 545 -20.48 2.20 16.10
N PHE A 546 -20.44 1.91 14.80
CA PHE A 546 -19.63 0.81 14.28
C PHE A 546 -18.14 1.14 14.28
N ALA A 547 -17.77 2.34 13.83
CA ALA A 547 -16.38 2.76 13.80
C ALA A 547 -15.72 2.68 15.19
N LEU A 548 -16.46 3.02 16.24
CA LEU A 548 -16.02 2.94 17.64
C LEU A 548 -16.25 1.57 18.29
N ARG A 549 -16.62 0.53 17.51
CA ARG A 549 -16.89 -0.85 17.98
C ARG A 549 -17.96 -0.95 19.07
N LEU A 550 -18.93 -0.03 19.06
CA LEU A 550 -20.11 -0.09 19.93
C LEU A 550 -21.19 -1.04 19.39
N VAL A 551 -21.10 -1.35 18.11
CA VAL A 551 -21.89 -2.36 17.41
C VAL A 551 -20.95 -3.19 16.53
N ASP A 552 -21.26 -4.46 16.34
CA ASP A 552 -20.51 -5.36 15.48
C ASP A 552 -21.45 -6.26 14.68
N ASN A 553 -20.93 -6.85 13.60
CA ASN A 553 -21.60 -7.86 12.79
C ASN A 553 -21.71 -9.22 13.51
N THR A 554 -20.84 -9.49 14.50
CA THR A 554 -20.92 -10.71 15.30
C THR A 554 -21.64 -10.40 16.62
N ALA A 555 -22.78 -11.04 16.86
CA ALA A 555 -23.61 -10.83 18.05
C ALA A 555 -22.96 -11.30 19.37
N THR A 556 -21.65 -11.60 19.36
CA THR A 556 -20.95 -12.41 20.36
C THR A 556 -19.94 -11.66 21.23
N GLU A 557 -19.54 -10.43 20.86
CA GLU A 557 -18.65 -9.62 21.69
C GLU A 557 -19.41 -8.42 22.29
N ALA A 558 -19.22 -8.20 23.60
CA ALA A 558 -19.78 -7.04 24.28
C ALA A 558 -19.18 -5.76 23.64
N PRO A 559 -19.99 -4.70 23.42
CA PRO A 559 -19.50 -3.41 22.97
C PRO A 559 -18.35 -2.94 23.87
N SER A 560 -17.16 -2.77 23.31
CA SER A 560 -15.99 -2.34 24.06
C SER A 560 -15.33 -1.18 23.33
N LEU A 561 -15.16 -0.04 24.00
CA LEU A 561 -14.38 1.10 23.51
C LEU A 561 -12.87 0.82 23.58
N ASP A 562 -12.47 -0.45 23.51
CA ASP A 562 -11.14 -0.97 23.84
C ASP A 562 -10.11 -0.71 22.73
N HIS A 563 -10.52 -0.04 21.65
CA HIS A 563 -9.66 0.19 20.51
C HIS A 563 -9.81 1.59 19.92
N CYS A 564 -8.69 2.28 19.76
CA CYS A 564 -8.67 3.69 19.40
C CYS A 564 -8.62 3.95 17.89
N LEU A 565 -8.27 2.96 17.06
CA LEU A 565 -8.16 3.14 15.59
C LEU A 565 -9.43 3.71 14.96
N GLY A 566 -10.60 3.27 15.42
CA GLY A 566 -11.88 3.82 14.99
C GLY A 566 -11.93 5.34 15.13
N GLY A 567 -11.51 5.84 16.29
CA GLY A 567 -11.42 7.26 16.61
C GLY A 567 -10.56 8.05 15.62
N PHE A 568 -9.40 7.52 15.24
CA PHE A 568 -8.53 8.15 14.22
C PHE A 568 -9.22 8.23 12.85
N THR A 569 -9.92 7.17 12.45
CA THR A 569 -10.53 7.09 11.11
C THR A 569 -11.73 8.02 10.91
N ILE A 570 -12.45 8.33 11.98
CA ILE A 570 -13.68 9.13 11.93
C ILE A 570 -13.49 10.62 12.22
N LEU A 571 -12.30 11.08 12.65
CA LEU A 571 -12.04 12.51 12.90
C LEU A 571 -12.38 13.38 11.69
N TRP A 572 -11.82 13.01 10.53
CA TRP A 572 -11.98 13.80 9.31
C TRP A 572 -13.43 13.75 8.76
N PRO A 573 -14.08 12.58 8.61
CA PRO A 573 -15.50 12.52 8.24
C PRO A 573 -16.41 13.35 9.16
N LEU A 574 -16.20 13.29 10.48
CA LEU A 574 -16.96 14.10 11.43
C LEU A 574 -16.76 15.60 11.17
N HIS A 575 -15.53 16.04 10.94
CA HIS A 575 -15.27 17.43 10.60
C HIS A 575 -15.94 17.86 9.31
N VAL A 576 -15.94 17.03 8.26
CA VAL A 576 -16.67 17.32 7.02
C VAL A 576 -18.17 17.46 7.32
N ALA A 577 -18.76 16.53 8.09
CA ALA A 577 -20.17 16.56 8.47
C ALA A 577 -20.54 17.82 9.29
N ALA A 578 -19.72 18.20 10.27
CA ALA A 578 -19.96 19.38 11.11
C ALA A 578 -19.97 20.69 10.30
N ASN A 579 -19.21 20.75 9.20
CA ASN A 579 -19.12 21.92 8.35
C ASN A 579 -20.22 22.00 7.27
N THR A 580 -21.22 21.12 7.31
CA THR A 580 -22.37 21.17 6.40
C THR A 580 -23.48 22.12 6.88
N GLY A 581 -23.64 22.25 8.20
CA GLY A 581 -24.70 23.03 8.82
C GLY A 581 -24.25 24.42 9.33
N PRO A 582 -25.19 25.36 9.52
CA PRO A 582 -24.90 26.62 10.21
C PRO A 582 -24.47 26.37 11.68
N LEU A 583 -23.93 27.41 12.31
CA LEU A 583 -23.65 27.42 13.75
C LEU A 583 -24.91 27.02 14.54
N GLY A 584 -24.74 26.20 15.59
CA GLY A 584 -25.84 25.76 16.46
C GLY A 584 -26.77 24.70 15.88
N SER A 585 -26.51 24.17 14.67
CA SER A 585 -27.31 23.05 14.15
C SER A 585 -27.08 21.78 14.97
N THR A 586 -28.14 20.98 15.16
CA THR A 586 -28.13 19.79 16.02
C THR A 586 -27.02 18.81 15.67
N LEU A 587 -26.80 18.54 14.38
CA LEU A 587 -25.71 17.66 13.94
C LEU A 587 -24.34 18.26 14.29
N ARG A 588 -24.15 19.55 14.06
CA ARG A 588 -22.86 20.21 14.32
C ARG A 588 -22.50 20.19 15.79
N GLU A 589 -23.44 20.53 16.67
CA GLU A 589 -23.23 20.48 18.12
C GLU A 589 -22.97 19.04 18.58
N TRP A 590 -23.77 18.08 18.09
CA TRP A 590 -23.53 16.67 18.38
C TRP A 590 -22.12 16.24 17.97
N VAL A 591 -21.67 16.57 16.74
CA VAL A 591 -20.32 16.22 16.27
C VAL A 591 -19.24 16.85 17.15
N VAL A 592 -19.39 18.12 17.53
CA VAL A 592 -18.43 18.80 18.42
C VAL A 592 -18.30 18.04 19.73
N GLU A 593 -19.40 17.69 20.39
CA GLU A 593 -19.36 16.93 21.64
C GLU A 593 -18.77 15.52 21.43
N ARG A 594 -19.00 14.89 20.28
CA ARG A 594 -18.40 13.58 19.97
C ARG A 594 -16.89 13.69 19.78
N LEU A 595 -16.40 14.72 19.09
CA LEU A 595 -14.97 14.98 18.95
C LEU A 595 -14.30 15.25 20.31
N GLU A 596 -14.96 15.99 21.20
CA GLU A 596 -14.46 16.16 22.58
C GLU A 596 -14.43 14.85 23.35
N THR A 597 -15.49 14.06 23.22
CA THR A 597 -15.58 12.75 23.86
C THR A 597 -14.45 11.83 23.37
N ILE A 598 -14.22 11.76 22.06
CA ILE A 598 -13.13 10.99 21.45
C ILE A 598 -11.78 11.50 21.98
N GLY A 599 -11.59 12.82 22.04
CA GLY A 599 -10.35 13.41 22.57
C GLY A 599 -10.11 13.10 24.05
N ASN A 600 -11.16 13.10 24.87
CA ASN A 600 -11.07 12.85 26.30
C ASN A 600 -10.94 11.36 26.63
N ASP A 601 -11.81 10.53 26.05
CA ASP A 601 -11.93 9.10 26.38
C ASP A 601 -10.83 8.28 25.68
N MET A 602 -10.42 8.68 24.47
CA MET A 602 -9.45 7.93 23.63
C MET A 602 -8.07 8.60 23.58
N GLY A 603 -7.91 9.77 24.21
CA GLY A 603 -6.64 10.49 24.28
C GLY A 603 -6.16 11.05 22.93
N ILE A 604 -7.07 11.37 22.01
CA ILE A 604 -6.73 11.87 20.67
C ILE A 604 -6.74 13.41 20.66
N GLY A 605 -5.57 14.04 20.76
CA GLY A 605 -5.44 15.50 20.83
C GLY A 605 -6.10 16.23 19.65
N GLN A 606 -5.89 15.74 18.42
CA GLN A 606 -6.46 16.35 17.22
C GLN A 606 -7.99 16.47 17.28
N ALA A 607 -8.68 15.52 17.91
CA ALA A 607 -10.13 15.57 18.09
C ALA A 607 -10.55 16.79 18.93
N GLN A 608 -9.84 17.07 20.02
CA GLN A 608 -10.08 18.23 20.88
C GLN A 608 -9.75 19.54 20.14
N PHE A 609 -8.69 19.56 19.33
CA PHE A 609 -8.38 20.71 18.49
C PHE A 609 -9.51 20.97 17.48
N MET A 610 -9.96 19.94 16.76
CA MET A 610 -11.03 20.05 15.76
C MET A 610 -12.36 20.51 16.39
N ALA A 611 -12.72 20.00 17.56
CA ALA A 611 -13.91 20.45 18.28
C ALA A 611 -13.86 21.96 18.59
N ARG A 612 -12.73 22.45 19.12
CA ARG A 612 -12.51 23.89 19.40
C ARG A 612 -12.56 24.73 18.13
N THR A 613 -11.93 24.28 17.05
CA THR A 613 -11.96 24.98 15.76
C THR A 613 -13.39 25.07 15.22
N ILE A 614 -14.16 23.97 15.26
CA ILE A 614 -15.54 23.96 14.77
C ILE A 614 -16.42 24.91 15.59
N ARG A 615 -16.26 24.99 16.92
CA ARG A 615 -17.00 25.97 17.75
C ARG A 615 -16.68 27.41 17.38
N ASN A 616 -15.41 27.69 17.08
CA ASN A 616 -14.94 29.05 16.85
C ASN A 616 -15.09 29.54 15.39
N THR A 617 -15.43 28.64 14.46
CA THR A 617 -15.53 28.99 13.02
C THR A 617 -16.97 29.37 12.66
N SER A 618 -17.23 30.65 12.45
CA SER A 618 -18.58 31.13 12.10
C SER A 618 -19.01 30.87 10.65
N SER A 619 -18.09 30.45 9.79
CA SER A 619 -18.33 30.26 8.34
C SER A 619 -18.34 28.79 7.92
N ARG A 620 -19.09 28.49 6.84
CA ARG A 620 -18.96 27.22 6.09
C ARG A 620 -17.54 27.12 5.55
N ILE A 621 -16.99 25.91 5.40
CA ILE A 621 -15.73 25.70 4.67
C ILE A 621 -15.89 26.43 3.31
N PRO A 622 -15.08 27.46 3.02
CA PRO A 622 -15.16 28.19 1.75
C PRO A 622 -14.83 27.24 0.61
#